data_AF-A0A5B9G202-F1
#
_entry.id   AF-A0A5B9G202-F1
#
_cell.length_a   1.000
_cell.length_b   1.000
_cell.length_c   1.000
_cell.angle_alpha   90.00
_cell.angle_beta   90.00
_cell.angle_gamma   90.00
#
_symmetry.space_group_name_H-M   'P 1'
#
loop_
_entity.id
_entity.type
_entity.pdbx_description
1 polymer ?
#
loop_
_entity_poly.entity_id
_entity_poly.type
_entity_poly.pdbx_seq_one_letter_code
_entity_poly.pdbx_strand_id
1 'polypeptide(L)'
;MVDSYLLFVERIAAECDSRDHEFCGGSGHCRTAATEHAAEQARLRQAAEFDAGKERLSLQLSQPSANWSTSALLRTARDLLLTPPTRDPLWRSIAITTALARLGERGLSADALVRTGFARDLVLKIIRDASMFWCAGTLGTDTTIPAVLQPWVDLLDGEKALASHRQELPAHVASVAIAGAVGGRAEAWLREAAIAHIVGWRIDGYLRVERHPKDLVLMGGRDATLWIIDRFTRTFPRDWSYSSLNWELAFNANSEAVAQVSGVPAEILTERTVTSGTLVEAVTSKITKPYLDDFEERKLGESSIASLATLLDGGQYDTALRMARRFHEAQPQQVHFALAYAFCLIIQDPAAARSILDNIQIPKDSDAIGIRLANLVTCSLVQRDLPGARAQAKRLANRMADASAWLWEPQSLFSGQPRVRFQSISDWLRDFEAAVPPHSA
;
A
#
# COMPACT_ATOMS: atom_id res chain seq x y z
N MET A 1 -12.92 -32.89 13.47
CA MET A 1 -12.13 -34.00 12.90
C MET A 1 -10.70 -34.04 13.48
N VAL A 2 -10.04 -32.89 13.66
CA VAL A 2 -8.67 -32.79 14.24
C VAL A 2 -8.56 -33.30 15.68
N ASP A 3 -9.51 -32.97 16.58
CA ASP A 3 -9.47 -33.46 17.97
C ASP A 3 -9.63 -34.98 18.11
N SER A 4 -10.31 -35.61 17.15
CA SER A 4 -10.48 -37.07 17.09
C SER A 4 -9.19 -37.80 16.74
N TYR A 5 -8.28 -37.15 16.01
CA TYR A 5 -7.00 -37.72 15.60
C TYR A 5 -5.94 -37.57 16.71
N LEU A 6 -5.91 -36.44 17.41
CA LEU A 6 -5.05 -36.24 18.58
C LEU A 6 -5.34 -37.30 19.66
N LEU A 7 -6.62 -37.47 20.02
CA LEU A 7 -7.05 -38.49 20.98
C LEU A 7 -6.70 -39.91 20.53
N PHE A 8 -6.69 -40.15 19.21
CA PHE A 8 -6.29 -41.43 18.65
C PHE A 8 -4.78 -41.68 18.78
N VAL A 9 -3.94 -40.70 18.45
CA VAL A 9 -2.47 -40.78 18.61
C VAL A 9 -2.07 -40.92 20.08
N GLU A 10 -2.67 -40.14 20.97
CA GLU A 10 -2.46 -40.23 22.41
C GLU A 10 -2.87 -41.60 22.96
N ARG A 11 -4.01 -42.14 22.50
CA ARG A 11 -4.47 -43.47 22.91
C ARG A 11 -3.54 -44.59 22.44
N ILE A 12 -3.05 -44.52 21.20
CA ILE A 12 -2.08 -45.51 20.68
C ILE A 12 -0.76 -45.44 21.45
N ALA A 13 -0.28 -44.24 21.76
CA ALA A 13 0.94 -44.08 22.54
C ALA A 13 0.78 -44.61 23.97
N ALA A 14 -0.35 -44.34 24.63
CA ALA A 14 -0.67 -44.88 25.95
C ALA A 14 -0.82 -46.41 25.94
N GLU A 15 -1.42 -46.98 24.88
CA GLU A 15 -1.53 -48.43 24.74
C GLU A 15 -0.16 -49.08 24.54
N CYS A 16 0.70 -48.49 23.69
CA CYS A 16 2.08 -48.94 23.51
C CYS A 16 2.88 -48.88 24.82
N ASP A 17 2.73 -47.79 25.59
CA ASP A 17 3.41 -47.62 26.88
C ASP A 17 2.96 -48.65 27.91
N SER A 18 1.64 -48.94 27.95
CA SER A 18 1.08 -49.97 28.84
C SER A 18 1.55 -51.40 28.52
N ARG A 19 2.08 -51.61 27.31
CA ARG A 19 2.64 -52.87 26.82
C ARG A 19 4.17 -52.85 26.78
N ASP A 20 4.79 -52.03 27.62
CA ASP A 20 6.26 -51.91 27.71
C ASP A 20 6.92 -51.65 26.35
N HIS A 21 6.31 -50.73 25.59
CA HIS A 21 6.81 -50.28 24.28
C HIS A 21 6.84 -51.35 23.19
N GLU A 22 6.05 -52.42 23.32
CA GLU A 22 5.99 -53.54 22.36
C GLU A 22 5.83 -53.06 20.90
N PHE A 23 4.90 -52.13 20.63
CA PHE A 23 4.65 -51.65 19.26
C PHE A 23 5.76 -50.75 18.70
N CYS A 24 6.63 -50.21 19.54
CA CYS A 24 7.80 -49.45 19.12
C CYS A 24 9.12 -50.16 19.44
N GLY A 25 9.07 -51.48 19.71
CA GLY A 25 10.24 -52.32 19.94
C GLY A 25 11.09 -51.89 21.13
N GLY A 26 10.49 -51.38 22.21
CA GLY A 26 11.22 -50.95 23.41
C GLY A 26 11.80 -49.53 23.36
N SER A 27 11.72 -48.84 22.22
CA SER A 27 12.43 -47.57 21.98
C SER A 27 11.84 -46.35 22.69
N GLY A 28 10.57 -46.39 23.11
CA GLY A 28 9.88 -45.24 23.68
C GLY A 28 9.41 -44.19 22.66
N HIS A 29 9.62 -44.40 21.36
CA HIS A 29 9.26 -43.45 20.30
C HIS A 29 7.76 -43.11 20.26
N CYS A 30 6.89 -44.00 20.74
CA CYS A 30 5.45 -43.74 20.81
C CYS A 30 5.13 -42.53 21.72
N ARG A 31 5.84 -42.36 22.84
CA ARG A 31 5.68 -41.22 23.74
C ARG A 31 6.23 -39.95 23.12
N THR A 32 7.43 -40.02 22.53
CA THR A 32 8.04 -38.88 21.83
C THR A 32 7.11 -38.36 20.74
N ALA A 33 6.60 -39.23 19.86
CA ALA A 33 5.70 -38.86 18.78
C ALA A 33 4.37 -38.27 19.29
N ALA A 34 3.78 -38.81 20.35
CA ALA A 34 2.57 -38.22 20.95
C ALA A 34 2.83 -36.83 21.54
N THR A 35 3.98 -36.65 22.19
CA THR A 35 4.37 -35.36 22.79
C THR A 35 4.63 -34.31 21.71
N GLU A 36 5.35 -34.67 20.65
CA GLU A 36 5.59 -33.83 19.47
C GLU A 36 4.28 -33.45 18.76
N HIS A 37 3.37 -34.41 18.61
CA HIS A 37 2.07 -34.16 17.98
C HIS A 37 1.19 -33.23 18.83
N ALA A 38 1.14 -33.42 20.14
CA ALA A 38 0.41 -32.54 21.06
C ALA A 38 0.99 -31.11 21.04
N ALA A 39 2.32 -30.97 21.02
CA ALA A 39 3.00 -29.68 20.90
C ALA A 39 2.67 -28.99 19.57
N GLU A 40 2.66 -29.72 18.45
CA GLU A 40 2.30 -29.16 17.15
C GLU A 40 0.81 -28.74 17.09
N GLN A 41 -0.10 -29.52 17.67
CA GLN A 41 -1.51 -29.13 17.77
C GLN A 41 -1.70 -27.87 18.63
N ALA A 42 -0.97 -27.74 19.75
CA ALA A 42 -0.99 -26.54 20.56
C ALA A 42 -0.48 -25.32 19.77
N ARG A 43 0.60 -25.47 18.98
CA ARG A 43 1.11 -24.41 18.10
C ARG A 43 0.10 -24.01 17.03
N LEU A 44 -0.57 -24.97 16.40
CA LEU A 44 -1.60 -24.71 15.39
C LEU A 44 -2.80 -23.95 15.99
N ARG A 45 -3.27 -24.34 17.18
CA ARG A 45 -4.34 -23.62 17.89
C ARG A 45 -3.92 -22.20 18.25
N GLN A 46 -2.74 -22.03 18.83
CA GLN A 46 -2.21 -20.71 19.18
C GLN A 46 -2.09 -19.80 17.95
N ALA A 47 -1.60 -20.33 16.82
CA ALA A 47 -1.51 -19.58 15.57
C ALA A 47 -2.89 -19.20 15.01
N ALA A 48 -3.89 -20.09 15.13
CA ALA A 48 -5.25 -19.84 14.66
C ALA A 48 -6.03 -18.83 15.54
N GLU A 49 -5.72 -18.76 16.84
CA GLU A 49 -6.38 -17.85 17.79
C GLU A 49 -5.78 -16.43 17.78
N PHE A 50 -4.59 -16.25 17.20
CA PHE A 50 -3.93 -14.96 17.16
C PHE A 50 -4.75 -13.91 16.38
N ASP A 51 -5.02 -12.77 17.02
CA ASP A 51 -5.65 -11.61 16.38
C ASP A 51 -5.10 -10.30 16.96
N ALA A 52 -4.25 -9.63 16.17
CA ALA A 52 -3.64 -8.34 16.52
C ALA A 52 -4.69 -7.21 16.70
N GLY A 53 -5.84 -7.32 16.03
CA GLY A 53 -6.95 -6.39 16.20
C GLY A 53 -7.63 -6.57 17.56
N LYS A 54 -7.93 -7.82 17.90
CA LYS A 54 -8.57 -8.18 19.18
C LYS A 54 -7.72 -7.78 20.38
N GLU A 55 -6.41 -8.00 20.33
CA GLU A 55 -5.48 -7.56 21.39
C GLU A 55 -5.52 -6.06 21.63
N ARG A 56 -5.60 -5.26 20.56
CA ARG A 56 -5.69 -3.80 20.69
C ARG A 56 -7.05 -3.33 21.19
N LEU A 57 -8.13 -3.97 20.77
CA LEU A 57 -9.49 -3.58 21.15
C LEU A 57 -9.73 -3.75 22.65
N SER A 58 -9.22 -4.83 23.25
CA SER A 58 -9.39 -5.08 24.69
C SER A 58 -8.68 -4.06 25.59
N LEU A 59 -7.70 -3.32 25.05
CA LEU A 59 -6.85 -2.38 25.78
C LEU A 59 -7.13 -0.92 25.43
N GLN A 60 -8.20 -0.62 24.69
CA GLN A 60 -8.37 0.67 24.01
C GLN A 60 -8.49 1.91 24.89
N LEU A 61 -8.91 1.74 26.15
CA LEU A 61 -9.07 2.83 27.11
C LEU A 61 -7.90 2.88 28.13
N SER A 62 -6.97 1.94 28.06
CA SER A 62 -5.89 1.78 29.02
C SER A 62 -4.60 2.42 28.50
N GLN A 63 -3.76 2.91 29.41
CA GLN A 63 -2.42 3.37 29.06
C GLN A 63 -1.48 2.17 28.88
N PRO A 64 -0.55 2.22 27.91
CA PRO A 64 0.42 1.15 27.70
C PRO A 64 1.26 0.87 28.94
N SER A 65 1.56 -0.40 29.17
CA SER A 65 2.33 -0.85 30.34
C SER A 65 3.36 -1.91 29.94
N ALA A 66 4.31 -2.20 30.82
CA ALA A 66 5.35 -3.20 30.59
C ALA A 66 4.79 -4.62 30.34
N ASN A 67 3.60 -4.92 30.86
CA ASN A 67 2.97 -6.24 30.79
C ASN A 67 2.19 -6.49 29.48
N TRP A 68 2.09 -5.50 28.59
CA TRP A 68 1.40 -5.67 27.31
C TRP A 68 2.25 -6.51 26.35
N SER A 69 1.61 -7.26 25.45
CA SER A 69 2.32 -7.95 24.36
C SER A 69 2.97 -6.92 23.43
N THR A 70 3.99 -7.35 22.69
CA THR A 70 4.65 -6.56 21.65
C THR A 70 3.64 -6.17 20.56
N SER A 71 2.72 -7.07 20.23
CA SER A 71 1.59 -6.82 19.33
C SER A 71 0.68 -5.70 19.83
N ALA A 72 0.24 -5.75 21.10
CA ALA A 72 -0.60 -4.69 21.69
C ALA A 72 0.11 -3.32 21.70
N LEU A 73 1.40 -3.28 22.04
CA LEU A 73 2.20 -2.05 22.03
C LEU A 73 2.35 -1.48 20.61
N LEU A 74 2.73 -2.31 19.63
CA LEU A 74 2.91 -1.88 18.24
C LEU A 74 1.60 -1.43 17.60
N ARG A 75 0.52 -2.18 17.81
CA ARG A 75 -0.83 -1.79 17.36
C ARG A 75 -1.27 -0.49 18.00
N THR A 76 -1.00 -0.29 19.29
CA THR A 76 -1.33 0.97 19.96
C THR A 76 -0.58 2.14 19.38
N ALA A 77 0.74 2.01 19.18
CA ALA A 77 1.55 3.04 18.55
C ALA A 77 1.06 3.33 17.13
N ARG A 78 0.88 2.30 16.28
CA ARG A 78 0.44 2.45 14.88
C ARG A 78 -0.95 3.07 14.78
N ASP A 79 -1.95 2.47 15.39
CA ASP A 79 -3.36 2.84 15.19
C ASP A 79 -3.64 4.25 15.71
N LEU A 80 -3.05 4.61 16.86
CA LEU A 80 -3.18 5.97 17.39
C LEU A 80 -2.39 6.96 16.53
N LEU A 81 -1.19 6.62 16.06
CA LEU A 81 -0.40 7.51 15.20
C LEU A 81 -1.13 7.82 13.88
N LEU A 82 -1.87 6.86 13.32
CA LEU A 82 -2.73 7.02 12.14
C LEU A 82 -4.09 7.68 12.43
N THR A 83 -4.42 7.92 13.70
CA THR A 83 -5.62 8.68 14.09
C THR A 83 -5.26 10.16 14.23
N PRO A 84 -6.01 11.10 13.62
CA PRO A 84 -5.77 12.53 13.79
C PRO A 84 -5.76 12.94 15.27
N PRO A 85 -4.82 13.81 15.71
CA PRO A 85 -4.77 14.30 17.09
C PRO A 85 -5.81 15.40 17.35
N THR A 86 -7.06 15.14 16.98
CA THR A 86 -8.19 16.07 17.14
C THR A 86 -8.97 15.82 18.43
N ARG A 87 -9.07 14.56 18.86
CA ARG A 87 -9.73 14.15 20.10
C ARG A 87 -8.69 13.68 21.12
N ASP A 88 -8.77 14.21 22.33
CA ASP A 88 -7.89 13.88 23.47
C ASP A 88 -6.38 13.81 23.12
N PRO A 89 -5.81 14.88 22.52
CA PRO A 89 -4.47 14.86 21.94
C PRO A 89 -3.37 14.54 22.96
N LEU A 90 -3.54 14.95 24.22
CA LEU A 90 -2.60 14.66 25.30
C LEU A 90 -2.59 13.17 25.65
N TRP A 91 -3.76 12.57 25.89
CA TRP A 91 -3.87 11.14 26.20
C TRP A 91 -3.29 10.30 25.06
N ARG A 92 -3.63 10.65 23.82
CA ARG A 92 -3.10 9.99 22.61
C ARG A 92 -1.59 10.07 22.54
N SER A 93 -1.02 11.26 22.77
CA SER A 93 0.44 11.46 22.71
C SER A 93 1.17 10.69 23.80
N ILE A 94 0.63 10.67 25.02
CA ILE A 94 1.16 9.87 26.13
C ILE A 94 1.09 8.37 25.78
N ALA A 95 -0.03 7.90 25.25
CA ALA A 95 -0.17 6.49 24.88
C ALA A 95 0.83 6.09 23.79
N ILE A 96 0.97 6.87 22.71
CA ILE A 96 1.94 6.55 21.65
C ILE A 96 3.37 6.56 22.19
N THR A 97 3.77 7.61 22.91
CA THR A 97 5.14 7.74 23.41
C THR A 97 5.47 6.69 24.48
N THR A 98 4.52 6.32 25.33
CA THR A 98 4.69 5.23 26.31
C THR A 98 4.81 3.89 25.61
N ALA A 99 3.98 3.60 24.60
CA ALA A 99 4.09 2.37 23.82
C ALA A 99 5.45 2.26 23.13
N LEU A 100 5.91 3.34 22.48
CA LEU A 100 7.23 3.40 21.83
C LEU A 100 8.38 3.25 22.83
N ALA A 101 8.27 3.81 24.04
CA ALA A 101 9.27 3.64 25.08
C ALA A 101 9.36 2.17 25.54
N ARG A 102 8.21 1.50 25.77
CA ARG A 102 8.16 0.07 26.13
C ARG A 102 8.68 -0.84 25.02
N LEU A 103 8.48 -0.46 23.76
CA LEU A 103 9.09 -1.16 22.62
C LEU A 103 10.60 -0.93 22.57
N GLY A 104 11.07 0.28 22.87
CA GLY A 104 12.49 0.59 22.99
C GLY A 104 13.20 -0.23 24.07
N GLU A 105 12.55 -0.44 25.22
CA GLU A 105 13.05 -1.33 26.29
C GLU A 105 13.22 -2.79 25.81
N ARG A 106 12.52 -3.20 24.75
CA ARG A 106 12.60 -4.53 24.10
C ARG A 106 13.58 -4.56 22.92
N GLY A 107 14.36 -3.50 22.71
CA GLY A 107 15.29 -3.39 21.59
C GLY A 107 14.66 -2.91 20.28
N LEU A 108 13.38 -2.50 20.28
CA LEU A 108 12.69 -1.99 19.10
C LEU A 108 12.73 -0.45 19.08
N SER A 109 13.69 0.11 18.35
CA SER A 109 13.88 1.58 18.23
C SER A 109 12.61 2.30 17.76
N ALA A 110 12.19 3.33 18.49
CA ALA A 110 11.04 4.16 18.11
C ALA A 110 11.23 4.83 16.75
N ASP A 111 12.45 5.30 16.43
CA ASP A 111 12.75 5.89 15.13
C ASP A 111 12.64 4.84 14.00
N ALA A 112 13.07 3.60 14.24
CA ALA A 112 12.92 2.52 13.26
C ALA A 112 11.44 2.17 13.01
N LEU A 113 10.67 2.01 14.07
CA LEU A 113 9.24 1.68 13.96
C LEU A 113 8.46 2.79 13.26
N VAL A 114 8.65 4.05 13.66
CA VAL A 114 7.88 5.18 13.11
C VAL A 114 8.32 5.53 11.69
N ARG A 115 9.63 5.65 11.43
CA ARG A 115 10.13 6.18 10.15
C ARG A 115 10.31 5.13 9.07
N THR A 116 10.50 3.87 9.45
CA THR A 116 10.58 2.77 8.47
C THR A 116 9.29 1.97 8.42
N GLY A 117 8.69 1.69 9.57
CA GLY A 117 7.46 0.91 9.67
C GLY A 117 6.20 1.68 9.29
N PHE A 118 5.94 2.81 9.96
CA PHE A 118 4.65 3.51 9.89
C PHE A 118 4.63 4.72 8.94
N ALA A 119 5.80 5.16 8.48
CA ALA A 119 5.99 6.39 7.72
C ALA A 119 5.04 6.54 6.52
N ARG A 120 4.96 5.51 5.68
CA ARG A 120 4.14 5.53 4.46
C ARG A 120 2.66 5.71 4.79
N ASP A 121 2.12 4.84 5.65
CA ASP A 121 0.72 4.89 6.08
C ASP A 121 0.40 6.24 6.73
N LEU A 122 1.32 6.77 7.53
CA LEU A 122 1.16 8.03 8.23
C LEU A 122 1.06 9.21 7.25
N VAL A 123 2.00 9.35 6.32
CA VAL A 123 1.98 10.44 5.35
C VAL A 123 0.75 10.36 4.45
N LEU A 124 0.44 9.16 3.95
CA LEU A 124 -0.74 8.95 3.14
C LEU A 124 -2.01 9.35 3.88
N LYS A 125 -2.14 8.95 5.15
CA LYS A 125 -3.29 9.29 5.99
C LYS A 125 -3.40 10.79 6.23
N ILE A 126 -2.32 11.45 6.63
CA ILE A 126 -2.32 12.90 6.92
C ILE A 126 -2.69 13.70 5.66
N ILE A 127 -2.04 13.40 4.53
CA ILE A 127 -2.29 14.11 3.28
C ILE A 127 -3.71 13.84 2.79
N ARG A 128 -4.20 12.60 2.88
CA ARG A 128 -5.60 12.28 2.54
C ARG A 128 -6.58 13.08 3.41
N ASP A 129 -6.34 13.17 4.71
CA ASP A 129 -7.19 13.94 5.62
C ASP A 129 -7.15 15.43 5.30
N ALA A 130 -5.97 16.00 5.03
CA ALA A 130 -5.82 17.38 4.59
C ALA A 130 -6.52 17.64 3.25
N SER A 131 -6.38 16.75 2.26
CA SER A 131 -7.02 16.84 0.96
C SER A 131 -8.55 16.87 1.07
N MET A 132 -9.14 16.14 2.02
CA MET A 132 -10.59 16.20 2.24
C MET A 132 -11.05 17.63 2.59
N PHE A 133 -10.35 18.30 3.50
CA PHE A 133 -10.68 19.68 3.89
C PHE A 133 -10.35 20.69 2.79
N TRP A 134 -9.22 20.51 2.08
CA TRP A 134 -8.82 21.39 1.00
C TRP A 134 -9.80 21.38 -0.18
N CYS A 135 -10.31 20.20 -0.55
CA CYS A 135 -11.35 20.05 -1.58
C CYS A 135 -12.70 20.62 -1.11
N ALA A 136 -13.10 20.37 0.14
CA ALA A 136 -14.37 20.85 0.70
C ALA A 136 -14.52 22.39 0.66
N GLY A 137 -13.41 23.13 0.79
CA GLY A 137 -13.41 24.59 0.67
C GLY A 137 -13.90 25.12 -0.69
N THR A 138 -13.88 24.29 -1.75
CA THR A 138 -14.43 24.68 -3.07
C THR A 138 -15.93 24.44 -3.21
N LEU A 139 -16.49 23.55 -2.40
CA LEU A 139 -17.90 23.17 -2.46
C LEU A 139 -18.80 24.12 -1.66
N GLY A 140 -18.23 25.19 -1.09
CA GLY A 140 -18.97 26.16 -0.28
C GLY A 140 -19.50 25.58 1.04
N THR A 141 -19.03 24.39 1.43
CA THR A 141 -19.37 23.79 2.73
C THR A 141 -18.56 24.48 3.82
N ASP A 142 -19.24 25.12 4.77
CA ASP A 142 -18.66 25.68 6.01
C ASP A 142 -18.10 24.55 6.89
N THR A 143 -16.95 24.01 6.50
CA THR A 143 -16.25 22.97 7.25
C THR A 143 -15.07 23.61 7.97
N THR A 144 -15.14 23.68 9.29
CA THR A 144 -14.01 24.16 10.10
C THR A 144 -12.86 23.16 10.01
N ILE A 145 -11.70 23.63 9.53
CA ILE A 145 -10.49 22.83 9.42
C ILE A 145 -9.90 22.64 10.84
N PRO A 146 -9.63 21.41 11.28
CA PRO A 146 -8.95 21.18 12.55
C PRO A 146 -7.57 21.86 12.56
N ALA A 147 -7.22 22.55 13.64
CA ALA A 147 -5.97 23.31 13.75
C ALA A 147 -4.71 22.49 13.45
N VAL A 148 -4.73 21.19 13.73
CA VAL A 148 -3.60 20.29 13.41
C VAL A 148 -3.45 19.98 11.92
N LEU A 149 -4.55 20.04 11.16
CA LEU A 149 -4.55 19.83 9.72
C LEU A 149 -4.34 21.12 8.94
N GLN A 150 -4.59 22.29 9.56
CA GLN A 150 -4.46 23.59 8.88
C GLN A 150 -3.09 23.76 8.19
N PRO A 151 -1.94 23.52 8.86
CA PRO A 151 -0.64 23.63 8.19
C PRO A 151 -0.50 22.69 6.97
N TRP A 152 -1.08 21.50 7.02
CA TRP A 152 -1.06 20.55 5.91
C TRP A 152 -1.96 21.00 4.75
N VAL A 153 -3.10 21.62 5.05
CA VAL A 153 -3.96 22.23 4.04
C VAL A 153 -3.26 23.42 3.38
N ASP A 154 -2.55 24.24 4.17
CA ASP A 154 -1.77 25.37 3.65
C ASP A 154 -0.65 24.89 2.71
N LEU A 155 -0.06 23.72 2.98
CA LEU A 155 0.90 23.09 2.04
C LEU A 155 0.27 22.70 0.71
N LEU A 156 -0.96 22.15 0.73
CA LEU A 156 -1.68 21.80 -0.49
C LEU A 156 -2.07 23.05 -1.29
N ASP A 157 -2.54 24.09 -0.61
CA ASP A 157 -2.96 25.35 -1.22
C ASP A 157 -1.79 26.13 -1.84
N GLY A 158 -0.61 26.04 -1.23
CA GLY A 158 0.62 26.66 -1.75
C GLY A 158 1.22 26.00 -2.99
N GLU A 159 0.78 24.78 -3.36
CA GLU A 159 1.33 24.03 -4.48
C GLU A 159 0.56 24.30 -5.78
N LYS A 160 1.16 25.06 -6.68
CA LYS A 160 0.52 25.46 -7.95
C LYS A 160 0.11 24.28 -8.82
N ALA A 161 0.91 23.20 -8.82
CA ALA A 161 0.60 22.00 -9.59
C ALA A 161 -0.68 21.29 -9.10
N LEU A 162 -1.10 21.52 -7.85
CA LEU A 162 -2.33 20.94 -7.32
C LEU A 162 -3.58 21.73 -7.69
N ALA A 163 -3.46 23.01 -8.05
CA ALA A 163 -4.61 23.91 -8.23
C ALA A 163 -5.65 23.39 -9.24
N SER A 164 -5.22 22.70 -10.30
CA SER A 164 -6.07 22.06 -11.31
C SER A 164 -6.88 20.88 -10.76
N HIS A 165 -6.40 20.24 -9.70
CA HIS A 165 -6.99 19.03 -9.11
C HIS A 165 -7.96 19.33 -7.95
N ARG A 166 -8.20 20.61 -7.63
CA ARG A 166 -8.97 21.01 -6.43
C ARG A 166 -10.42 20.51 -6.39
N GLN A 167 -10.99 20.20 -7.56
CA GLN A 167 -12.36 19.65 -7.71
C GLN A 167 -12.38 18.12 -7.85
N GLU A 168 -11.23 17.46 -7.79
CA GLU A 168 -11.14 16.00 -7.91
C GLU A 168 -11.39 15.29 -6.57
N LEU A 169 -11.47 13.96 -6.61
CA LEU A 169 -11.65 13.15 -5.41
C LEU A 169 -10.46 13.33 -4.44
N PRO A 170 -10.67 13.46 -3.12
CA PRO A 170 -9.58 13.66 -2.16
C PRO A 170 -8.47 12.59 -2.20
N ALA A 171 -8.83 11.34 -2.52
CA ALA A 171 -7.86 10.26 -2.69
C ALA A 171 -6.93 10.49 -3.91
N HIS A 172 -7.47 11.04 -5.00
CA HIS A 172 -6.68 11.42 -6.16
C HIS A 172 -5.75 12.59 -5.83
N VAL A 173 -6.28 13.65 -5.22
CA VAL A 173 -5.48 14.81 -4.79
C VAL A 173 -4.35 14.39 -3.87
N ALA A 174 -4.62 13.52 -2.89
CA ALA A 174 -3.58 13.00 -1.99
C ALA A 174 -2.49 12.23 -2.75
N SER A 175 -2.88 11.44 -3.76
CA SER A 175 -1.95 10.70 -4.59
C SER A 175 -1.03 11.61 -5.41
N VAL A 176 -1.58 12.66 -6.02
CA VAL A 176 -0.79 13.68 -6.75
C VAL A 176 0.11 14.45 -5.80
N ALA A 177 -0.40 14.86 -4.64
CA ALA A 177 0.36 15.61 -3.63
C ALA A 177 1.57 14.82 -3.12
N ILE A 178 1.42 13.51 -2.86
CA ILE A 178 2.50 12.62 -2.44
C ILE A 178 3.57 12.48 -3.53
N ALA A 179 3.20 12.49 -4.81
CA ALA A 179 4.17 12.42 -5.91
C ALA A 179 4.92 13.75 -6.13
N GLY A 180 4.38 14.86 -5.65
CA GLY A 180 4.91 16.21 -5.84
C GLY A 180 5.73 16.76 -4.66
N ALA A 181 5.84 18.09 -4.61
CA ALA A 181 6.62 18.80 -3.59
C ALA A 181 6.05 18.62 -2.17
N VAL A 182 4.74 18.45 -2.03
CA VAL A 182 4.09 18.17 -0.74
C VAL A 182 4.61 16.85 -0.17
N GLY A 183 4.70 15.79 -0.98
CA GLY A 183 5.32 14.53 -0.60
C GLY A 183 6.78 14.69 -0.19
N GLY A 184 7.57 15.43 -0.97
CA GLY A 184 8.97 15.74 -0.61
C GLY A 184 9.10 16.46 0.73
N ARG A 185 8.21 17.41 1.04
CA ARG A 185 8.17 18.07 2.36
C ARG A 185 7.76 17.13 3.48
N ALA A 186 6.78 16.26 3.23
CA ALA A 186 6.35 15.25 4.19
C ALA A 186 7.47 14.23 4.50
N GLU A 187 8.23 13.81 3.50
CA GLU A 187 9.39 12.93 3.67
C GLU A 187 10.53 13.61 4.45
N ALA A 188 10.81 14.89 4.17
CA ALA A 188 11.81 15.66 4.92
C ALA A 188 11.41 15.80 6.40
N TRP A 189 10.14 16.12 6.66
CA TRP A 189 9.58 16.14 8.01
C TRP A 189 9.70 14.79 8.71
N LEU A 190 9.30 13.72 8.05
CA LEU A 190 9.46 12.36 8.56
C LEU A 190 10.89 11.94 8.78
N ARG A 191 11.89 12.63 8.23
CA ARG A 191 13.31 12.35 8.45
C ARG A 191 13.87 13.16 9.61
N GLU A 192 13.46 14.42 9.73
CA GLU A 192 14.11 15.40 10.61
C GLU A 192 13.33 15.68 11.89
N ALA A 193 12.00 15.50 11.91
CA ALA A 193 11.19 15.91 13.05
C ALA A 193 11.40 15.03 14.27
N ALA A 194 11.46 15.63 15.47
CA ALA A 194 11.39 14.88 16.73
C ALA A 194 10.12 14.00 16.77
N ILE A 195 10.21 12.80 17.38
CA ILE A 195 9.09 11.85 17.46
C ILE A 195 7.82 12.50 18.04
N ALA A 196 7.94 13.35 19.06
CA ALA A 196 6.79 14.06 19.64
C ALA A 196 6.06 14.95 18.61
N HIS A 197 6.79 15.56 17.67
CA HIS A 197 6.20 16.36 16.59
C HIS A 197 5.63 15.51 15.46
N ILE A 198 6.20 14.32 15.22
CA ILE A 198 5.58 13.34 14.32
C ILE A 198 4.25 12.86 14.91
N VAL A 199 4.23 12.51 16.19
CA VAL A 199 3.02 12.13 16.93
C VAL A 199 1.96 13.22 16.87
N GLY A 200 2.35 14.48 17.03
CA GLY A 200 1.45 15.63 16.94
C GLY A 200 1.10 16.07 15.52
N TRP A 201 1.55 15.37 14.47
CA TRP A 201 1.35 15.74 13.06
C TRP A 201 1.82 17.17 12.73
N ARG A 202 2.87 17.65 13.40
CA ARG A 202 3.33 19.03 13.30
C ARG A 202 4.34 19.21 12.17
N ILE A 203 3.89 19.72 11.03
CA ILE A 203 4.72 19.94 9.83
C ILE A 203 5.48 21.27 9.82
N ASP A 204 5.05 22.24 10.62
CA ASP A 204 5.70 23.56 10.74
C ASP A 204 6.27 23.82 12.14
N GLY A 205 7.43 24.49 12.17
CA GLY A 205 8.13 24.83 13.40
C GLY A 205 8.49 23.62 14.27
N TYR A 206 8.63 22.43 13.66
CA TYR A 206 9.04 21.24 14.39
C TYR A 206 10.53 21.30 14.75
N LEU A 207 10.85 20.80 15.93
CA LEU A 207 12.21 20.53 16.37
C LEU A 207 12.86 19.51 15.43
N ARG A 208 13.94 19.92 14.77
CA ARG A 208 14.80 19.07 13.95
C ARG A 208 15.77 18.32 14.82
N VAL A 209 15.94 17.03 14.55
CA VAL A 209 16.84 16.15 15.29
C VAL A 209 17.63 15.31 14.30
N GLU A 210 18.96 15.36 14.42
CA GLU A 210 19.84 14.53 13.63
C GLU A 210 19.76 13.07 14.10
N ARG A 211 19.75 12.14 13.14
CA ARG A 211 19.62 10.70 13.39
C ARG A 211 20.68 9.94 12.63
N HIS A 212 21.28 8.96 13.28
CA HIS A 212 22.19 8.08 12.58
C HIS A 212 21.39 7.09 11.72
N PRO A 213 21.80 6.77 10.49
CA PRO A 213 21.08 5.81 9.62
C PRO A 213 20.78 4.47 10.30
N LYS A 214 21.68 4.01 11.18
CA LYS A 214 21.52 2.79 11.98
C LYS A 214 20.34 2.82 12.96
N ASP A 215 19.87 4.00 13.36
CA ASP A 215 18.75 4.16 14.30
C ASP A 215 17.39 4.09 13.60
N LEU A 216 17.39 4.20 12.26
CA LEU A 216 16.22 4.20 11.40
C LEU A 216 15.75 2.80 11.02
N VAL A 217 16.56 1.77 11.27
CA VAL A 217 16.26 0.38 10.94
C VAL A 217 16.77 -0.54 12.05
N LEU A 218 16.18 -1.72 12.17
CA LEU A 218 16.75 -2.80 12.96
C LEU A 218 18.05 -3.31 12.33
N MET A 219 18.81 -4.15 13.05
CA MET A 219 20.10 -4.65 12.58
C MET A 219 19.98 -5.44 11.27
N GLY A 220 18.90 -6.20 11.10
CA GLY A 220 18.55 -6.89 9.84
C GLY A 220 18.08 -5.96 8.71
N GLY A 221 18.20 -4.64 8.89
CA GLY A 221 17.87 -3.62 7.91
C GLY A 221 16.37 -3.35 7.79
N ARG A 222 16.00 -2.72 6.67
CA ARG A 222 14.63 -2.30 6.39
C ARG A 222 13.65 -3.48 6.35
N ASP A 223 14.02 -4.58 5.71
CA ASP A 223 13.13 -5.72 5.53
C ASP A 223 12.87 -6.45 6.86
N ALA A 224 13.88 -6.58 7.73
CA ALA A 224 13.67 -7.10 9.07
C ALA A 224 12.76 -6.16 9.89
N THR A 225 12.92 -4.84 9.73
CA THR A 225 12.05 -3.86 10.40
C THR A 225 10.59 -4.04 9.97
N LEU A 226 10.33 -4.14 8.66
CA LEU A 226 8.98 -4.37 8.13
C LEU A 226 8.42 -5.73 8.52
N TRP A 227 9.24 -6.77 8.55
CA TRP A 227 8.84 -8.08 9.05
C TRP A 227 8.33 -8.02 10.48
N ILE A 228 9.02 -7.33 11.39
CA ILE A 228 8.56 -7.13 12.78
C ILE A 228 7.23 -6.37 12.80
N ILE A 229 7.07 -5.33 11.97
CA ILE A 229 5.80 -4.62 11.87
C ILE A 229 4.68 -5.54 11.42
N ASP A 230 4.85 -6.28 10.33
CA ASP A 230 3.82 -7.19 9.82
C ASP A 230 3.50 -8.29 10.85
N ARG A 231 4.54 -8.88 11.43
CA ARG A 231 4.48 -9.93 12.45
C ARG A 231 3.66 -9.53 13.65
N PHE A 232 3.69 -8.27 14.08
CA PHE A 232 3.01 -7.86 15.30
C PHE A 232 1.83 -6.92 15.07
N THR A 233 1.56 -6.50 13.84
CA THR A 233 0.43 -5.60 13.55
C THR A 233 -0.62 -6.16 12.59
N ARG A 234 -0.33 -7.22 11.83
CA ARG A 234 -1.28 -7.82 10.87
C ARG A 234 -1.73 -9.19 11.35
N THR A 235 -3.04 -9.42 11.44
CA THR A 235 -3.59 -10.70 11.88
C THR A 235 -3.25 -11.84 10.92
N PHE A 236 -3.41 -11.66 9.61
CA PHE A 236 -3.23 -12.76 8.64
C PHE A 236 -1.90 -12.66 7.89
N PRO A 237 -1.11 -13.75 7.80
CA PRO A 237 0.14 -13.79 7.01
C PRO A 237 -0.04 -13.45 5.52
N ARG A 238 -1.20 -13.73 4.93
CA ARG A 238 -1.51 -13.37 3.53
C ARG A 238 -1.43 -11.86 3.27
N ASP A 239 -1.64 -11.06 4.32
CA ASP A 239 -1.61 -9.60 4.24
C ASP A 239 -0.18 -9.08 4.40
N TRP A 240 0.82 -9.90 4.72
CA TRP A 240 2.20 -9.45 4.95
C TRP A 240 2.95 -9.20 3.64
N SER A 241 4.07 -8.46 3.70
CA SER A 241 4.93 -8.31 2.53
C SER A 241 5.62 -9.62 2.14
N TYR A 242 6.02 -9.77 0.87
CA TYR A 242 6.81 -10.92 0.43
C TYR A 242 8.13 -11.08 1.20
N SER A 243 8.83 -9.99 1.51
CA SER A 243 10.08 -10.07 2.28
C SER A 243 9.79 -10.52 3.72
N SER A 244 8.70 -10.04 4.33
CA SER A 244 8.24 -10.48 5.66
C SER A 244 7.95 -11.99 5.70
N LEU A 245 7.33 -12.54 4.65
CA LEU A 245 7.09 -13.99 4.54
C LEU A 245 8.41 -14.79 4.47
N ASN A 246 9.41 -14.29 3.73
CA ASN A 246 10.72 -14.93 3.65
C ASN A 246 11.47 -14.90 5.00
N TRP A 247 11.42 -13.78 5.70
CA TRP A 247 11.97 -13.66 7.06
C TRP A 247 11.29 -14.63 8.03
N GLU A 248 9.97 -14.78 7.92
CA GLU A 248 9.21 -15.70 8.75
C GLU A 248 9.52 -17.17 8.46
N LEU A 249 9.67 -17.54 7.18
CA LEU A 249 10.12 -18.88 6.79
C LEU A 249 11.53 -19.17 7.34
N ALA A 250 12.45 -18.20 7.25
CA ALA A 250 13.78 -18.33 7.82
C ALA A 250 13.73 -18.48 9.35
N PHE A 251 12.85 -17.72 10.03
CA PHE A 251 12.67 -17.81 11.47
C PHE A 251 12.13 -19.18 11.90
N ASN A 252 11.16 -19.73 11.16
CA ASN A 252 10.63 -21.07 11.41
C ASN A 252 11.68 -22.18 11.18
N ALA A 253 12.65 -21.96 10.29
CA ALA A 253 13.73 -22.90 10.05
C ALA A 253 14.86 -22.79 11.08
N ASN A 254 15.23 -21.57 11.49
CA ASN A 254 16.28 -21.31 12.46
C ASN A 254 16.01 -20.01 13.23
N SER A 255 15.28 -20.14 14.34
CA SER A 255 14.82 -18.99 15.13
C SER A 255 15.97 -18.23 15.80
N GLU A 256 17.00 -18.93 16.28
CA GLU A 256 18.15 -18.33 16.96
C GLU A 256 18.99 -17.48 16.00
N ALA A 257 19.30 -18.01 14.81
CA ALA A 257 20.06 -17.27 13.81
C ALA A 257 19.29 -16.02 13.33
N VAL A 258 17.98 -16.13 13.14
CA VAL A 258 17.16 -14.98 12.70
C VAL A 258 17.00 -13.95 13.81
N ALA A 259 16.86 -14.36 15.08
CA ALA A 259 16.87 -13.45 16.22
C ALA A 259 18.20 -12.68 16.27
N GLN A 260 19.32 -13.38 16.12
CA GLN A 260 20.64 -12.76 16.07
C GLN A 260 20.77 -11.77 14.92
N VAL A 261 20.40 -12.13 13.68
CA VAL A 261 20.56 -11.25 12.52
C VAL A 261 19.62 -10.04 12.57
N SER A 262 18.38 -10.23 13.02
CA SER A 262 17.41 -9.13 13.15
C SER A 262 17.76 -8.17 14.27
N GLY A 263 18.48 -8.64 15.30
CA GLY A 263 18.78 -7.90 16.52
C GLY A 263 17.59 -7.83 17.49
N VAL A 264 16.57 -8.68 17.29
CA VAL A 264 15.38 -8.76 18.14
C VAL A 264 15.47 -10.00 19.03
N PRO A 265 15.26 -9.89 20.35
CA PRO A 265 15.33 -11.04 21.25
C PRO A 265 14.35 -12.15 20.86
N ALA A 266 14.78 -13.41 20.98
CA ALA A 266 13.97 -14.56 20.58
C ALA A 266 12.67 -14.68 21.41
N GLU A 267 12.69 -14.21 22.65
CA GLU A 267 11.53 -14.17 23.56
C GLU A 267 10.44 -13.26 23.00
N ILE A 268 10.82 -12.15 22.38
CA ILE A 268 9.88 -11.24 21.72
C ILE A 268 9.33 -11.88 20.46
N LEU A 269 10.20 -12.47 19.63
CA LEU A 269 9.78 -13.11 18.38
C LEU A 269 8.82 -14.27 18.63
N THR A 270 9.02 -15.03 19.70
CA THR A 270 8.18 -16.19 20.07
C THR A 270 6.85 -15.82 20.71
N GLU A 271 6.60 -14.54 21.03
CA GLU A 271 5.26 -14.08 21.48
C GLU A 271 4.16 -14.39 20.47
N ARG A 272 4.49 -14.47 19.18
CA ARG A 272 3.57 -14.89 18.12
C ARG A 272 4.00 -16.22 17.52
N THR A 273 3.06 -17.14 17.38
CA THR A 273 3.25 -18.39 16.63
C THR A 273 2.71 -18.24 15.21
N VAL A 274 3.52 -18.60 14.22
CA VAL A 274 3.13 -18.72 12.81
C VAL A 274 3.61 -20.06 12.29
N THR A 275 2.74 -20.81 11.61
CA THR A 275 3.05 -22.17 11.17
C THR A 275 3.44 -22.20 9.70
N SER A 276 4.29 -23.16 9.33
CA SER A 276 4.72 -23.34 7.94
C SER A 276 3.54 -23.53 6.97
N GLY A 277 2.48 -24.22 7.42
CA GLY A 277 1.25 -24.36 6.63
C GLY A 277 0.62 -23.00 6.27
N THR A 278 0.44 -22.12 7.25
CA THR A 278 -0.12 -20.77 7.01
C THR A 278 0.76 -19.90 6.11
N LEU A 279 2.09 -20.08 6.16
CA LEU A 279 3.02 -19.36 5.29
C LEU A 279 2.97 -19.86 3.86
N VAL A 280 2.93 -21.18 3.66
CA VAL A 280 2.79 -21.78 2.32
C VAL A 280 1.48 -21.31 1.70
N GLU A 281 0.37 -21.34 2.44
CA GLU A 281 -0.92 -20.82 1.96
C GLU A 281 -0.85 -19.33 1.60
N ALA A 282 -0.19 -18.50 2.42
CA ALA A 282 -0.02 -17.08 2.16
C ALA A 282 0.80 -16.83 0.87
N VAL A 283 1.93 -17.53 0.72
CA VAL A 283 2.78 -17.45 -0.48
C VAL A 283 2.03 -17.94 -1.72
N THR A 284 1.37 -19.09 -1.64
CA THR A 284 0.55 -19.62 -2.74
C THR A 284 -0.58 -18.67 -3.11
N SER A 285 -1.27 -18.08 -2.12
CA SER A 285 -2.32 -17.09 -2.36
C SER A 285 -1.77 -15.89 -3.11
N LYS A 286 -0.62 -15.33 -2.73
CA LYS A 286 -0.04 -14.17 -3.42
C LYS A 286 0.43 -14.48 -4.84
N ILE A 287 0.86 -15.71 -5.11
CA ILE A 287 1.26 -16.15 -6.46
C ILE A 287 0.02 -16.37 -7.35
N THR A 288 -1.00 -17.03 -6.82
CA THR A 288 -2.20 -17.45 -7.60
C THR A 288 -3.27 -16.38 -7.70
N LYS A 289 -3.36 -15.51 -6.69
CA LYS A 289 -4.22 -14.34 -6.64
C LYS A 289 -3.33 -13.15 -6.29
N PRO A 290 -2.60 -12.59 -7.27
CA PRO A 290 -1.84 -11.37 -7.04
C PRO A 290 -2.81 -10.28 -6.60
N TYR A 291 -2.95 -10.10 -5.29
CA TYR A 291 -3.66 -9.00 -4.68
C TYR A 291 -2.94 -7.72 -5.14
N LEU A 292 -3.71 -6.75 -5.62
CA LEU A 292 -3.22 -5.44 -6.07
C LEU A 292 -2.44 -4.70 -4.96
N ASP A 293 -2.59 -5.10 -3.69
CA ASP A 293 -1.92 -4.51 -2.51
C ASP A 293 -0.39 -4.74 -2.46
N ASP A 294 0.17 -5.80 -3.05
CA ASP A 294 1.65 -5.95 -3.02
C ASP A 294 2.35 -4.94 -3.94
N PHE A 295 1.63 -4.32 -4.87
CA PHE A 295 2.12 -3.20 -5.67
C PHE A 295 1.95 -1.86 -4.96
N GLU A 296 1.06 -1.79 -3.97
CA GLU A 296 1.05 -0.68 -3.03
C GLU A 296 2.32 -0.70 -2.16
N GLU A 297 2.71 -1.86 -1.63
CA GLU A 297 3.97 -2.01 -0.87
C GLU A 297 5.22 -1.91 -1.75
N ARG A 298 5.16 -2.44 -2.97
CA ARG A 298 6.17 -2.19 -4.00
C ARG A 298 5.75 -1.01 -4.87
N LYS A 299 5.88 0.21 -4.34
CA LYS A 299 5.84 1.48 -5.08
C LYS A 299 4.82 1.47 -6.23
N LEU A 300 3.74 2.22 -6.06
CA LEU A 300 2.94 2.80 -7.17
C LEU A 300 1.76 1.93 -7.65
N GLY A 301 0.63 1.91 -6.94
CA GLY A 301 -0.65 1.36 -7.47
C GLY A 301 -1.60 2.44 -8.01
N GLU A 302 -2.19 3.21 -7.10
CA GLU A 302 -3.09 4.33 -7.46
C GLU A 302 -2.33 5.66 -7.60
N SER A 303 -1.22 5.82 -6.86
CA SER A 303 -0.35 6.99 -6.98
C SER A 303 0.44 7.05 -8.29
N SER A 304 0.54 5.95 -9.03
CA SER A 304 1.31 5.82 -10.29
C SER A 304 0.63 6.46 -11.47
N ILE A 305 -0.67 6.21 -11.65
CA ILE A 305 -1.41 6.78 -12.78
C ILE A 305 -1.53 8.28 -12.57
N ALA A 306 -1.75 8.71 -11.33
CA ALA A 306 -1.66 10.12 -10.92
C ALA A 306 -0.25 10.69 -11.14
N SER A 307 0.82 9.99 -10.74
CA SER A 307 2.21 10.43 -10.99
C SER A 307 2.52 10.52 -12.49
N LEU A 308 2.01 9.59 -13.31
CA LEU A 308 2.14 9.64 -14.75
C LEU A 308 1.44 10.88 -15.31
N ALA A 309 0.22 11.17 -14.86
CA ALA A 309 -0.49 12.39 -15.25
C ALA A 309 0.30 13.65 -14.87
N THR A 310 0.86 13.73 -13.66
CA THR A 310 1.71 14.86 -13.24
C THR A 310 2.97 15.00 -14.08
N LEU A 311 3.64 13.89 -14.40
CA LEU A 311 4.83 13.91 -15.27
C LEU A 311 4.47 14.38 -16.68
N LEU A 312 3.34 13.93 -17.22
CA LEU A 312 2.87 14.31 -18.55
C LEU A 312 2.43 15.78 -18.60
N ASP A 313 1.71 16.26 -17.59
CA ASP A 313 1.32 17.67 -17.47
C ASP A 313 2.54 18.59 -17.29
N GLY A 314 3.55 18.13 -16.55
CA GLY A 314 4.85 18.78 -16.42
C GLY A 314 5.76 18.67 -17.67
N GLY A 315 5.28 18.09 -18.78
CA GLY A 315 6.04 17.92 -20.03
C GLY A 315 7.17 16.89 -19.98
N GLN A 316 7.25 16.08 -18.93
CA GLN A 316 8.30 15.07 -18.73
C GLN A 316 7.94 13.72 -19.41
N TYR A 317 7.67 13.77 -20.71
CA TYR A 317 7.15 12.63 -21.47
C TYR A 317 8.05 11.38 -21.41
N ASP A 318 9.37 11.53 -21.53
CA ASP A 318 10.31 10.41 -21.47
C ASP A 318 10.34 9.70 -20.12
N THR A 319 10.22 10.47 -19.04
CA THR A 319 10.20 9.92 -17.68
C THR A 319 8.89 9.19 -17.43
N ALA A 320 7.75 9.77 -17.84
CA ALA A 320 6.45 9.12 -17.79
C ALA A 320 6.46 7.81 -18.59
N LEU A 321 7.00 7.82 -19.82
CA LEU A 321 7.05 6.63 -20.67
C LEU A 321 7.90 5.51 -20.06
N ARG A 322 9.11 5.82 -19.58
CA ARG A 322 9.97 4.82 -18.92
C ARG A 322 9.31 4.21 -17.69
N MET A 323 8.58 5.03 -16.93
CA MET A 323 7.86 4.60 -15.74
C MET A 323 6.69 3.68 -16.10
N ALA A 324 5.84 4.09 -17.06
CA ALA A 324 4.72 3.28 -17.53
C ALA A 324 5.19 1.97 -18.18
N ARG A 325 6.29 2.00 -18.94
CA ARG A 325 6.92 0.80 -19.51
C ARG A 325 7.32 -0.20 -18.43
N ARG A 326 7.98 0.25 -17.37
CA ARG A 326 8.37 -0.61 -16.24
C ARG A 326 7.16 -1.24 -15.56
N PHE A 327 6.05 -0.51 -15.43
CA PHE A 327 4.82 -1.08 -14.87
C PHE A 327 4.25 -2.17 -15.77
N HIS A 328 4.19 -1.92 -17.08
CA HIS A 328 3.70 -2.91 -18.03
C HIS A 328 4.61 -4.14 -18.12
N GLU A 329 5.94 -3.96 -18.14
CA GLU A 329 6.90 -5.07 -18.13
C GLU A 329 6.83 -5.89 -16.83
N ALA A 330 6.56 -5.25 -15.70
CA ALA A 330 6.42 -5.94 -14.41
C ALA A 330 5.10 -6.74 -14.31
N GLN A 331 4.02 -6.26 -14.95
CA GLN A 331 2.70 -6.89 -14.90
C GLN A 331 1.99 -6.83 -16.26
N PRO A 332 2.45 -7.60 -17.26
CA PRO A 332 1.92 -7.54 -18.63
C PRO A 332 0.45 -7.95 -18.74
N GLN A 333 -0.02 -8.77 -17.80
CA GLN A 333 -1.41 -9.24 -17.70
C GLN A 333 -2.39 -8.16 -17.22
N GLN A 334 -1.91 -7.07 -16.61
CA GLN A 334 -2.78 -6.01 -16.09
C GLN A 334 -3.15 -5.02 -17.19
N VAL A 335 -4.44 -4.98 -17.51
CA VAL A 335 -5.00 -4.13 -18.57
C VAL A 335 -4.68 -2.65 -18.34
N HIS A 336 -4.79 -2.16 -17.10
CA HIS A 336 -4.58 -0.74 -16.79
C HIS A 336 -3.12 -0.28 -17.00
N PHE A 337 -2.11 -1.14 -16.77
CA PHE A 337 -0.72 -0.79 -17.06
C PHE A 337 -0.39 -0.81 -18.55
N ALA A 338 -0.97 -1.75 -19.30
CA ALA A 338 -0.86 -1.76 -20.76
C ALA A 338 -1.52 -0.50 -21.37
N LEU A 339 -2.68 -0.09 -20.85
CA LEU A 339 -3.33 1.17 -21.23
C LEU A 339 -2.51 2.39 -20.86
N ALA A 340 -1.95 2.45 -19.65
CA ALA A 340 -1.11 3.58 -19.20
C ALA A 340 0.20 3.68 -20.01
N TYR A 341 0.80 2.55 -20.35
CA TYR A 341 1.99 2.51 -21.20
C TYR A 341 1.67 2.98 -22.62
N ALA A 342 0.60 2.45 -23.23
CA ALA A 342 0.15 2.92 -24.54
C ALA A 342 -0.18 4.41 -24.53
N PHE A 343 -0.86 4.91 -23.49
CA PHE A 343 -1.22 6.32 -23.31
C PHE A 343 0.00 7.25 -23.28
N CYS A 344 1.06 6.89 -22.54
CA CYS A 344 2.30 7.66 -22.51
C CYS A 344 3.05 7.60 -23.85
N LEU A 345 2.89 6.51 -24.60
CA LEU A 345 3.57 6.26 -25.86
C LEU A 345 2.96 7.04 -27.03
N ILE A 346 1.68 7.46 -26.95
CA ILE A 346 0.94 8.13 -28.05
C ILE A 346 1.70 9.32 -28.64
N ILE A 347 2.32 10.16 -27.80
CA ILE A 347 3.00 11.38 -28.26
C ILE A 347 4.34 11.07 -28.94
N GLN A 348 5.01 10.00 -28.52
CA GLN A 348 6.36 9.66 -29.00
C GLN A 348 6.32 8.70 -30.19
N ASP A 349 5.49 7.67 -30.10
CA ASP A 349 5.31 6.64 -31.14
C ASP A 349 3.84 6.19 -31.18
N PRO A 350 2.97 6.93 -31.88
CA PRO A 350 1.55 6.61 -31.97
C PRO A 350 1.29 5.28 -32.69
N ALA A 351 2.21 4.80 -33.53
CA ALA A 351 2.08 3.52 -34.22
C ALA A 351 2.28 2.34 -33.26
N ALA A 352 3.32 2.41 -32.41
CA ALA A 352 3.53 1.42 -31.36
C ALA A 352 2.42 1.46 -30.31
N ALA A 353 1.96 2.66 -29.90
CA ALA A 353 0.83 2.80 -28.99
C ALA A 353 -0.44 2.14 -29.55
N ARG A 354 -0.74 2.37 -30.83
CA ARG A 354 -1.87 1.72 -31.51
C ARG A 354 -1.76 0.21 -31.55
N SER A 355 -0.57 -0.33 -31.83
CA SER A 355 -0.33 -1.78 -31.80
C SER A 355 -0.64 -2.41 -30.44
N ILE A 356 -0.26 -1.75 -29.35
CA ILE A 356 -0.60 -2.20 -27.98
C ILE A 356 -2.11 -2.15 -27.76
N LEU A 357 -2.76 -1.04 -28.13
CA LEU A 357 -4.19 -0.83 -27.94
C LEU A 357 -5.04 -1.81 -28.76
N ASP A 358 -4.63 -2.18 -29.97
CA ASP A 358 -5.37 -3.14 -30.80
C ASP A 358 -5.23 -4.58 -30.27
N ASN A 359 -4.11 -4.92 -29.64
CA ASN A 359 -3.83 -6.27 -29.14
C ASN A 359 -4.24 -6.52 -27.68
N ILE A 360 -4.54 -5.47 -26.91
CA ILE A 360 -4.94 -5.62 -25.50
C ILE A 360 -6.30 -6.30 -25.36
N GLN A 361 -6.34 -7.37 -24.55
CA GLN A 361 -7.58 -8.08 -24.23
C GLN A 361 -8.28 -7.39 -23.06
N ILE A 362 -9.44 -6.79 -23.33
CA ILE A 362 -10.26 -6.11 -22.33
C ILE A 362 -11.59 -6.89 -22.19
N PRO A 363 -12.02 -7.24 -20.96
CA PRO A 363 -13.33 -7.84 -20.72
C PRO A 363 -14.46 -6.98 -21.32
N LYS A 364 -15.47 -7.62 -21.91
CA LYS A 364 -16.53 -6.93 -22.68
C LYS A 364 -17.33 -5.91 -21.87
N ASP A 365 -17.42 -6.11 -20.55
CA ASP A 365 -18.20 -5.29 -19.62
C ASP A 365 -17.33 -4.29 -18.84
N SER A 366 -16.08 -4.08 -19.26
CA SER A 366 -15.15 -3.18 -18.58
C SER A 366 -15.19 -1.76 -19.17
N ASP A 367 -15.26 -0.76 -18.28
CA ASP A 367 -15.12 0.66 -18.59
C ASP A 367 -13.81 1.01 -19.33
N ALA A 368 -12.78 0.16 -19.19
CA ALA A 368 -11.50 0.29 -19.87
C ALA A 368 -11.62 0.24 -21.41
N ILE A 369 -12.73 -0.27 -21.95
CA ILE A 369 -13.00 -0.24 -23.39
C ILE A 369 -13.14 1.19 -23.89
N GLY A 370 -13.84 2.04 -23.14
CA GLY A 370 -14.03 3.45 -23.51
C GLY A 370 -12.69 4.18 -23.56
N ILE A 371 -11.85 3.96 -22.54
CA ILE A 371 -10.50 4.52 -22.44
C ILE A 371 -9.63 4.07 -23.62
N ARG A 372 -9.65 2.78 -23.97
CA ARG A 372 -8.94 2.24 -25.13
C ARG A 372 -9.35 2.95 -26.42
N LEU A 373 -10.65 3.11 -26.65
CA LEU A 373 -11.18 3.75 -27.85
C LEU A 373 -10.80 5.24 -27.93
N ALA A 374 -10.87 5.97 -26.81
CA ALA A 374 -10.40 7.36 -26.75
C ALA A 374 -8.90 7.46 -27.09
N ASN A 375 -8.07 6.56 -26.55
CA ASN A 375 -6.64 6.49 -26.89
C ASN A 375 -6.40 6.14 -28.36
N LEU A 376 -7.21 5.28 -28.98
CA LEU A 376 -7.11 5.00 -30.42
C LEU A 376 -7.46 6.21 -31.28
N VAL A 377 -8.51 6.97 -30.92
CA VAL A 377 -8.82 8.26 -31.58
C VAL A 377 -7.63 9.21 -31.46
N THR A 378 -7.03 9.26 -30.27
CA THR A 378 -5.87 10.10 -29.98
C THR A 378 -4.64 9.73 -30.81
N CYS A 379 -4.34 8.43 -30.98
CA CYS A 379 -3.29 7.98 -31.90
C CYS A 379 -3.53 8.48 -33.34
N SER A 380 -4.77 8.35 -33.84
CA SER A 380 -5.13 8.85 -35.17
C SER A 380 -5.00 10.37 -35.29
N LEU A 381 -5.35 11.14 -34.24
CA LEU A 381 -5.16 12.60 -34.22
C LEU A 381 -3.68 12.98 -34.34
N VAL A 382 -2.81 12.36 -33.54
CA VAL A 382 -1.36 12.64 -33.58
C VAL A 382 -0.76 12.24 -34.93
N GLN A 383 -1.27 11.18 -35.55
CA GLN A 383 -0.89 10.74 -36.89
C GLN A 383 -1.50 11.58 -38.03
N ARG A 384 -2.35 12.57 -37.71
CA ARG A 384 -3.13 13.37 -38.69
C ARG A 384 -4.07 12.54 -39.58
N ASP A 385 -4.46 11.36 -39.12
CA ASP A 385 -5.46 10.50 -39.76
C ASP A 385 -6.87 10.89 -39.28
N LEU A 386 -7.38 12.02 -39.80
CA LEU A 386 -8.72 12.52 -39.43
C LEU A 386 -9.85 11.54 -39.78
N PRO A 387 -9.85 10.86 -40.94
CA PRO A 387 -10.85 9.83 -41.23
C PRO A 387 -10.86 8.69 -40.21
N GLY A 388 -9.68 8.18 -39.83
CA GLY A 388 -9.54 7.15 -38.81
C GLY A 388 -9.99 7.61 -37.42
N ALA A 389 -9.60 8.83 -37.03
CA ALA A 389 -10.02 9.43 -35.76
C ALA A 389 -11.56 9.52 -35.67
N ARG A 390 -12.22 10.01 -36.73
CA ARG A 390 -13.69 10.10 -36.79
C ARG A 390 -14.37 8.72 -36.74
N ALA A 391 -13.81 7.72 -37.41
CA ALA A 391 -14.37 6.37 -37.38
C ALA A 391 -14.33 5.77 -35.96
N GLN A 392 -13.22 5.95 -35.23
CA GLN A 392 -13.09 5.47 -33.86
C GLN A 392 -13.95 6.28 -32.88
N ALA A 393 -14.07 7.60 -33.06
CA ALA A 393 -14.91 8.46 -32.23
C ALA A 393 -16.40 8.07 -32.33
N LYS A 394 -16.88 7.73 -33.54
CA LYS A 394 -18.24 7.17 -33.71
C LYS A 394 -18.44 5.86 -32.96
N ARG A 395 -17.43 4.98 -32.94
CA ARG A 395 -17.49 3.71 -32.18
C ARG A 395 -17.51 3.95 -30.67
N LEU A 396 -16.81 4.98 -30.20
CA LEU A 396 -16.82 5.42 -28.80
C LEU A 396 -18.19 5.99 -28.40
N ALA A 397 -18.75 6.89 -29.20
CA ALA A 397 -20.06 7.50 -28.96
C ALA A 397 -21.20 6.46 -28.87
N ASN A 398 -21.17 5.44 -29.74
CA ASN A 398 -22.16 4.35 -29.73
C ASN A 398 -22.11 3.45 -28.48
N ARG A 399 -21.07 3.60 -27.64
CA ARG A 399 -20.82 2.71 -26.51
C ARG A 399 -21.11 3.34 -25.15
N MET A 400 -21.66 4.56 -25.12
CA MET A 400 -22.03 5.36 -23.93
C MET A 400 -21.30 4.92 -22.65
N ALA A 401 -20.04 5.31 -22.54
CA ALA A 401 -19.24 5.02 -21.36
C ALA A 401 -19.20 6.26 -20.47
N ASP A 402 -19.81 6.20 -19.29
CA ASP A 402 -19.70 7.24 -18.24
C ASP A 402 -18.37 7.19 -17.48
N ALA A 403 -17.38 6.45 -18.01
CA ALA A 403 -16.06 6.34 -17.42
C ALA A 403 -15.32 7.68 -17.49
N SER A 404 -14.65 8.02 -16.38
CA SER A 404 -13.75 9.18 -16.29
C SER A 404 -12.31 8.71 -16.22
N ALA A 405 -11.43 9.37 -16.96
CA ALA A 405 -10.02 9.00 -17.04
C ALA A 405 -9.14 10.20 -17.37
N TRP A 406 -7.83 10.04 -17.17
CA TRP A 406 -6.83 10.93 -17.75
C TRP A 406 -6.76 10.70 -19.25
N LEU A 407 -7.07 11.75 -20.02
CA LEU A 407 -7.10 11.71 -21.47
C LEU A 407 -6.30 12.88 -22.04
N TRP A 408 -5.72 12.71 -23.23
CA TRP A 408 -5.07 13.80 -23.94
C TRP A 408 -6.12 14.77 -24.49
N GLU A 409 -5.95 16.06 -24.24
CA GLU A 409 -6.89 17.08 -24.69
C GLU A 409 -6.83 17.23 -26.23
N PRO A 410 -7.93 16.98 -26.98
CA PRO A 410 -7.90 16.95 -28.44
C PRO A 410 -7.39 18.24 -29.10
N GLN A 411 -7.83 19.40 -28.60
CA GLN A 411 -7.41 20.71 -29.11
C GLN A 411 -5.91 20.95 -28.90
N SER A 412 -5.38 20.51 -27.76
CA SER A 412 -3.95 20.63 -27.40
C SER A 412 -3.08 19.81 -28.36
N LEU A 413 -3.54 18.61 -28.73
CA LEU A 413 -2.86 17.75 -29.69
C LEU A 413 -2.91 18.33 -31.10
N PHE A 414 -4.06 18.84 -31.51
CA PHE A 414 -4.23 19.46 -32.82
C PHE A 414 -3.36 20.72 -32.98
N SER A 415 -3.23 21.51 -31.92
CA SER A 415 -2.40 22.72 -31.89
C SER A 415 -0.91 22.46 -31.64
N GLY A 416 -0.51 21.20 -31.39
CA GLY A 416 0.89 20.81 -31.22
C GLY A 416 1.47 21.11 -29.82
N GLN A 417 0.63 21.37 -28.82
CA GLN A 417 1.04 21.51 -27.41
C GLN A 417 0.27 20.51 -26.55
N PRO A 418 0.70 19.23 -26.50
CA PRO A 418 -0.04 18.17 -25.81
C PRO A 418 -0.27 18.49 -24.33
N ARG A 419 -1.51 18.31 -23.88
CA ARG A 419 -1.92 18.42 -22.48
C ARG A 419 -2.79 17.24 -22.09
N VAL A 420 -2.71 16.85 -20.83
CA VAL A 420 -3.55 15.79 -20.24
C VAL A 420 -4.59 16.43 -19.32
N ARG A 421 -5.81 15.86 -19.30
CA ARG A 421 -6.89 16.33 -18.43
C ARG A 421 -7.70 15.14 -17.92
N PHE A 422 -8.04 15.13 -16.64
CA PHE A 422 -9.01 14.19 -16.09
C PHE A 422 -10.42 14.65 -16.44
N GLN A 423 -11.15 13.84 -17.20
CA GLN A 423 -12.52 14.15 -17.60
C GLN A 423 -13.31 12.90 -17.98
N SER A 424 -14.63 13.06 -18.09
CA SER A 424 -15.52 12.03 -18.61
C SER A 424 -15.26 11.80 -20.11
N ILE A 425 -15.47 10.57 -20.58
CA ILE A 425 -15.37 10.25 -22.02
C ILE A 425 -16.38 11.08 -22.84
N SER A 426 -17.56 11.32 -22.28
CA SER A 426 -18.62 12.12 -22.91
C SER A 426 -18.19 13.58 -23.13
N ASP A 427 -17.54 14.20 -22.14
CA ASP A 427 -17.01 15.56 -22.28
C ASP A 427 -15.81 15.58 -23.23
N TRP A 428 -14.92 14.57 -23.15
CA TRP A 428 -13.79 14.44 -24.07
C TRP A 428 -14.23 14.33 -25.54
N LEU A 429 -15.30 13.58 -25.83
CA LEU A 429 -15.88 13.47 -27.17
C LEU A 429 -16.40 14.83 -27.68
N ARG A 430 -17.03 15.62 -26.81
CA ARG A 430 -17.50 16.97 -27.16
C ARG A 430 -16.32 17.88 -27.51
N ASP A 431 -15.24 17.81 -26.73
CA ASP A 431 -14.00 18.55 -27.00
C ASP A 431 -13.35 18.12 -28.32
N PHE A 432 -13.38 16.82 -28.63
CA PHE A 432 -12.90 16.28 -29.91
C PHE A 432 -13.69 16.84 -31.11
N GLU A 433 -15.03 16.84 -31.03
CA GLU A 433 -15.89 17.36 -32.10
C GLU A 433 -15.69 18.87 -32.32
N ALA A 434 -15.45 19.62 -31.25
CA ALA A 434 -15.11 21.04 -31.33
C ALA A 434 -13.72 21.28 -31.98
N ALA A 435 -12.75 20.42 -31.66
CA ALA A 435 -11.38 20.52 -32.18
C ALA A 435 -11.27 20.09 -33.65
N VAL A 436 -12.09 19.12 -34.10
CA VAL A 436 -12.06 18.57 -35.46
C VAL A 436 -13.43 18.73 -36.13
N PRO A 437 -13.81 19.95 -36.56
CA PRO A 437 -15.10 20.20 -37.18
C PRO A 437 -15.27 19.40 -38.47
N PRO A 438 -16.51 19.09 -38.89
CA PRO A 438 -16.82 18.17 -39.98
C PRO A 438 -16.20 18.53 -41.34
N HIS A 439 -15.76 19.79 -41.54
CA HIS A 439 -15.33 20.35 -42.83
C HIS A 439 -13.90 20.91 -42.90
N SER A 440 -13.03 20.69 -41.92
CA SER A 440 -11.61 21.04 -42.07
C SER A 440 -10.92 20.00 -42.97
N ALA A 441 -10.84 20.34 -44.26
CA ALA A 441 -10.07 19.66 -45.30
C ALA A 441 -8.60 20.10 -45.28
#